data_AF-A0A813EF06-F1
#
_entry.id   AF-A0A813EF06-F1
#
_cell.length_a   1.000
_cell.length_b   1.000
_cell.length_c   1.000
_cell.angle_alpha   90.00
_cell.angle_beta   90.00
_cell.angle_gamma   90.00
#
_symmetry.space_group_name_H-M   'P 1'
#
loop_
_entity.id
_entity.type
_entity.pdbx_description
1 polymer ?
#
loop_
_entity_poly.entity_id
_entity_poly.type
_entity_poly.pdbx_seq_one_letter_code
_entity_poly.pdbx_strand_id
1 'polypeptide(L)'
;MGAGLPSAGIVAGSLQPEQMALKLAAGMRTSTLKGRLSEHRRMARWLLPVFGHSFPMEPVELLDYLLERSSEPCGPSVPSSVLSMVAFFERVGGVPSASRVSGHGLVQALVDDLKLSLRSELPSPTRKAPQYFTCMIVCWELVVVNTGELTYTRLVAWCKLVKVWAAMRTSDTDCCPPSKMVWRGSGLSGQIDMSKTTGTGKRVGAIHFHVSTGAWICQESWLRTGWLLFEPTRGTRKCLLPLPSKGALTLSEKAPSYTQSCAASQKLTSDCKVLVEGGVERRAVAGDQPLFFLGDQKVLVEGGVERRVVAGDQPVFFLGVQSFWSGHSDRPTLASWAATLGHPKEHIDAVGRWSPAGSDEYIRTSKAIILQLQGAVARSIREAGGEDILGEDFLLQELEAFLLQRGMGPALVEGQLKALRCWREIARGGEEEEDRQSNDGEVALAGVPAVELPEASSLPDGTWIVSVGKNGRSMTLHLLGNCWRRPGIHFKLYTILPGDAAGDRLQPTGDYSKVCRDCFPQTGKGKVSSGSEGSSSSTSDSSESEA
;
A
#
# COMPACT_ATOMS: atom_id res chain seq x y z
N MET A 1 -0.42 -4.26 33.10
CA MET A 1 -0.21 -4.46 34.56
C MET A 1 0.55 -3.31 35.21
N GLY A 2 1.46 -2.58 34.54
CA GLY A 2 2.19 -1.44 35.14
C GLY A 2 1.42 -0.15 35.44
N ALA A 3 0.08 -0.13 35.33
CA ALA A 3 -0.76 1.06 35.54
C ALA A 3 -1.64 0.98 36.81
N GLY A 4 -1.49 -0.07 37.63
CA GLY A 4 -2.19 -0.17 38.91
C GLY A 4 -3.73 -0.25 38.86
N LEU A 5 -4.33 -0.50 37.68
CA LEU A 5 -5.79 -0.48 37.51
C LEU A 5 -6.50 -1.61 38.28
N PRO A 6 -7.75 -1.39 38.75
CA PRO A 6 -8.48 -2.34 39.63
C PRO A 6 -8.51 -3.79 39.16
N SER A 7 -8.63 -4.02 37.84
CA SER A 7 -8.70 -5.36 37.28
C SER A 7 -7.38 -6.14 37.40
N ALA A 8 -6.24 -5.49 37.63
CA ALA A 8 -4.97 -6.18 37.82
C ALA A 8 -4.98 -7.09 39.06
N GLY A 9 -5.55 -6.61 40.17
CA GLY A 9 -5.70 -7.40 41.40
C GLY A 9 -6.70 -8.54 41.23
N ILE A 10 -7.82 -8.29 40.55
CA ILE A 10 -8.84 -9.29 40.27
C ILE A 10 -8.29 -10.39 39.34
N VAL A 11 -7.49 -10.02 38.34
CA VAL A 11 -6.83 -10.98 37.43
C VAL A 11 -5.81 -11.84 38.14
N ALA A 12 -4.97 -11.24 38.97
CA ALA A 12 -3.99 -11.98 39.76
C ALA A 12 -4.65 -12.96 40.75
N GLY A 13 -5.80 -12.62 41.31
CA GLY A 13 -6.56 -13.47 42.24
C GLY A 13 -7.43 -14.54 41.57
N SER A 14 -7.45 -14.64 40.24
CA SER A 14 -8.26 -15.64 39.53
C SER A 14 -7.60 -17.02 39.54
N LEU A 15 -8.42 -18.07 39.55
CA LEU A 15 -7.97 -19.46 39.34
C LEU A 15 -7.43 -19.70 37.91
N GLN A 16 -7.72 -18.78 36.97
CA GLN A 16 -7.28 -18.86 35.58
C GLN A 16 -6.81 -17.47 35.08
N PRO A 17 -5.71 -16.94 35.63
CA PRO A 17 -5.26 -15.57 35.37
C PRO A 17 -4.95 -15.34 33.89
N GLU A 18 -4.36 -16.32 33.19
CA GLU A 18 -4.02 -16.23 31.77
C GLU A 18 -5.27 -16.14 30.87
N GLN A 19 -6.30 -16.96 31.14
CA GLN A 19 -7.53 -16.92 30.38
C GLN A 19 -8.27 -15.59 30.60
N MET A 20 -8.27 -15.08 31.83
CA MET A 20 -8.91 -13.80 32.14
C MET A 20 -8.15 -12.63 31.52
N ALA A 21 -6.82 -12.68 31.50
CA ALA A 21 -5.98 -11.69 30.81
C ALA A 21 -6.27 -11.65 29.30
N LEU A 22 -6.50 -12.81 28.65
CA LEU A 22 -6.91 -12.85 27.24
C LEU A 22 -8.27 -12.18 27.00
N LYS A 23 -9.20 -12.27 27.95
CA LYS A 23 -10.52 -11.62 27.83
C LYS A 23 -10.44 -10.09 27.96
N LEU A 24 -9.40 -9.54 28.62
CA LEU A 24 -9.17 -8.08 28.68
C LEU A 24 -8.85 -7.46 27.32
N ALA A 25 -8.53 -8.26 26.30
CA ALA A 25 -8.44 -7.78 24.92
C ALA A 25 -9.80 -7.28 24.38
N ALA A 26 -10.92 -7.62 25.03
CA ALA A 26 -12.28 -7.18 24.71
C ALA A 26 -12.68 -7.40 23.24
N GLY A 27 -12.23 -8.52 22.64
CA GLY A 27 -12.52 -8.87 21.24
C GLY A 27 -11.90 -7.92 20.22
N MET A 28 -10.94 -7.07 20.61
CA MET A 28 -10.33 -6.11 19.71
C MET A 28 -9.28 -6.72 18.80
N ARG A 29 -9.07 -6.09 17.64
CA ARG A 29 -7.98 -6.45 16.75
C ARG A 29 -6.62 -6.20 17.39
N THR A 30 -5.67 -7.07 17.07
CA THR A 30 -4.27 -6.94 17.45
C THR A 30 -3.69 -5.58 17.03
N SER A 31 -4.04 -5.07 15.85
CA SER A 31 -3.58 -3.74 15.39
C SER A 31 -4.13 -2.60 16.25
N THR A 32 -5.40 -2.67 16.64
CA THR A 32 -6.03 -1.69 17.54
C THR A 32 -5.39 -1.73 18.94
N LEU A 33 -5.16 -2.93 19.49
CA LEU A 33 -4.47 -3.11 20.77
C LEU A 33 -3.04 -2.54 20.72
N LYS A 34 -2.27 -2.87 19.69
CA LYS A 34 -0.92 -2.31 19.48
C LYS A 34 -0.95 -0.79 19.35
N GLY A 35 -1.92 -0.24 18.63
CA GLY A 35 -2.13 1.20 18.52
C GLY A 35 -2.36 1.86 19.88
N ARG A 36 -3.33 1.34 20.66
CA ARG A 36 -3.61 1.85 22.02
C ARG A 36 -2.42 1.72 22.97
N LEU A 37 -1.69 0.61 22.90
CA LEU A 37 -0.49 0.42 23.72
C LEU A 37 0.62 1.41 23.33
N SER A 38 0.79 1.68 22.02
CA SER A 38 1.74 2.68 21.54
C SER A 38 1.38 4.09 22.03
N GLU A 39 0.11 4.48 21.94
CA GLU A 39 -0.36 5.77 22.47
C GLU A 39 -0.21 5.85 23.98
N HIS A 40 -0.59 4.81 24.73
CA HIS A 40 -0.38 4.76 26.17
C HIS A 40 1.11 4.90 26.55
N ARG A 41 2.03 4.24 25.84
CA ARG A 41 3.47 4.39 26.08
C ARG A 41 3.99 5.81 25.80
N ARG A 42 3.33 6.60 24.96
CA ARG A 42 3.67 8.02 24.78
C ARG A 42 3.18 8.83 25.97
N MET A 43 1.93 8.62 26.36
CA MET A 43 1.33 9.28 27.52
C MET A 43 2.05 8.95 28.82
N ALA A 44 2.34 7.69 29.09
CA ALA A 44 3.05 7.24 30.28
C ALA A 44 4.46 7.86 30.40
N ARG A 45 5.16 8.09 29.27
CA ARG A 45 6.47 8.76 29.28
C ARG A 45 6.39 10.22 29.70
N TRP A 46 5.22 10.85 29.55
CA TRP A 46 4.96 12.21 29.99
C TRP A 46 4.39 12.23 31.42
N LEU A 47 3.44 11.34 31.75
CA LEU A 47 2.84 11.27 33.08
C LEU A 47 3.83 10.85 34.18
N LEU A 48 4.74 9.91 33.90
CA LEU A 48 5.65 9.38 34.92
C LEU A 48 6.55 10.48 35.53
N PRO A 49 7.22 11.34 34.74
CA PRO A 49 7.99 12.45 35.29
C PRO A 49 7.15 13.55 35.94
N VAL A 50 5.92 13.79 35.46
CA VAL A 50 5.10 14.94 35.89
C VAL A 50 4.28 14.63 37.15
N PHE A 51 3.67 13.45 37.20
CA PHE A 51 2.72 13.06 38.26
C PHE A 51 3.14 11.78 39.02
N GLY A 52 4.24 11.14 38.62
CA GLY A 52 4.77 9.95 39.31
C GLY A 52 4.06 8.63 38.98
N HIS A 53 3.08 8.65 38.07
CA HIS A 53 2.31 7.47 37.67
C HIS A 53 2.17 7.40 36.14
N SER A 54 1.71 6.25 35.61
CA SER A 54 1.74 5.96 34.17
C SER A 54 0.39 6.12 33.46
N PHE A 55 -0.66 6.51 34.19
CA PHE A 55 -2.04 6.55 33.70
C PHE A 55 -2.82 7.66 34.41
N PRO A 56 -3.66 8.46 33.70
CA PRO A 56 -4.32 9.59 34.32
C PRO A 56 -5.35 9.11 35.35
N MET A 57 -5.23 9.60 36.57
CA MET A 57 -6.10 9.31 37.70
C MET A 57 -7.12 10.43 37.91
N GLU A 58 -6.76 11.66 37.54
CA GLU A 58 -7.62 12.84 37.65
C GLU A 58 -7.90 13.46 36.26
N PRO A 59 -9.08 14.09 36.05
CA PRO A 59 -9.40 14.73 34.77
C PRO A 59 -8.37 15.77 34.33
N VAL A 60 -7.80 16.53 35.29
CA VAL A 60 -6.81 17.58 35.02
C VAL A 60 -5.54 17.03 34.36
N GLU A 61 -5.07 15.85 34.78
CA GLU A 61 -3.86 15.23 34.23
C GLU A 61 -4.04 14.86 32.75
N LEU A 62 -5.25 14.44 32.37
CA LEU A 62 -5.59 14.15 30.98
C LEU A 62 -5.79 15.43 30.16
N LEU A 63 -6.38 16.47 30.74
CA LEU A 63 -6.50 17.78 30.10
C LEU A 63 -5.11 18.36 29.80
N ASP A 64 -4.22 18.38 30.78
CA ASP A 64 -2.84 18.88 30.63
C ASP A 64 -2.07 18.08 29.58
N TYR A 65 -2.19 16.75 29.61
CA TYR A 65 -1.57 15.90 28.59
C TYR A 65 -2.10 16.21 27.18
N LEU A 66 -3.41 16.42 27.02
CA LEU A 66 -4.02 16.72 25.73
C LEU A 66 -3.61 18.10 25.19
N LEU A 67 -3.52 19.10 26.07
CA LEU A 67 -3.04 20.45 25.73
C LEU A 67 -1.58 20.40 25.28
N GLU A 68 -0.71 19.77 26.07
CA GLU A 68 0.71 19.60 25.72
C GLU A 68 0.88 18.75 24.45
N ARG A 69 0.04 17.72 24.26
CA ARG A 69 0.06 16.93 23.02
C ARG A 69 -0.38 17.75 21.82
N SER A 70 -1.27 18.74 21.99
CA SER A 70 -1.74 19.58 20.91
C SER A 70 -0.76 20.70 20.52
N SER A 71 0.11 21.13 21.45
CA SER A 71 1.15 22.13 21.17
C SER A 71 2.26 21.60 20.25
N GLU A 72 2.49 20.29 20.28
CA GLU A 72 3.32 19.58 19.32
C GLU A 72 2.59 19.32 17.98
N PRO A 73 3.32 19.19 16.84
CA PRO A 73 2.72 18.79 15.57
C PRO A 73 1.95 17.47 15.68
N CYS A 74 0.63 17.54 15.63
CA CYS A 74 -0.25 16.39 15.65
C CYS A 74 -1.48 16.59 14.74
N GLY A 75 -2.03 15.50 14.23
CA GLY A 75 -3.23 15.56 13.40
C GLY A 75 -4.51 15.68 14.24
N PRO A 76 -5.62 16.18 13.66
CA PRO A 76 -6.88 16.39 14.38
C PRO A 76 -7.50 15.09 14.94
N SER A 77 -7.10 13.92 14.46
CA SER A 77 -7.56 12.63 15.00
C SER A 77 -6.83 12.20 16.28
N VAL A 78 -5.68 12.82 16.63
CA VAL A 78 -4.84 12.40 17.76
C VAL A 78 -5.56 12.54 19.11
N PRO A 79 -6.20 13.68 19.44
CA PRO A 79 -6.96 13.82 20.70
C PRO A 79 -8.03 12.73 20.87
N SER A 80 -8.78 12.42 19.80
CA SER A 80 -9.78 11.35 19.81
C SER A 80 -9.18 9.97 20.07
N SER A 81 -7.98 9.71 19.52
CA SER A 81 -7.28 8.44 19.68
C SER A 81 -6.77 8.27 21.12
N VAL A 82 -6.27 9.35 21.73
CA VAL A 82 -5.87 9.38 23.15
C VAL A 82 -7.08 9.11 24.04
N LEU A 83 -8.19 9.85 23.86
CA LEU A 83 -9.41 9.65 24.65
C LEU A 83 -9.95 8.21 24.52
N SER A 84 -9.99 7.69 23.29
CA SER A 84 -10.42 6.31 23.01
C SER A 84 -9.51 5.25 23.64
N MET A 85 -8.23 5.59 23.82
CA MET A 85 -7.25 4.73 24.49
C MET A 85 -7.48 4.75 26.01
N VAL A 86 -7.64 5.93 26.63
CA VAL A 86 -7.94 6.05 28.07
C VAL A 86 -9.24 5.33 28.40
N ALA A 87 -10.33 5.63 27.68
CA ALA A 87 -11.64 5.00 27.85
C ALA A 87 -11.61 3.48 27.72
N PHE A 88 -10.67 2.96 26.91
CA PHE A 88 -10.46 1.53 26.82
C PHE A 88 -9.79 0.96 28.06
N PHE A 89 -8.67 1.54 28.47
CA PHE A 89 -7.93 1.08 29.64
C PHE A 89 -8.76 1.19 30.91
N GLU A 90 -9.56 2.24 31.07
CA GLU A 90 -10.50 2.35 32.19
C GLU A 90 -11.53 1.21 32.19
N ARG A 91 -12.12 0.91 31.03
CA ARG A 91 -13.14 -0.14 30.91
C ARG A 91 -12.58 -1.52 31.22
N VAL A 92 -11.47 -1.91 30.59
CA VAL A 92 -10.83 -3.21 30.83
C VAL A 92 -10.08 -3.25 32.16
N GLY A 93 -9.72 -2.08 32.67
CA GLY A 93 -9.17 -1.82 33.99
C GLY A 93 -10.18 -1.98 35.12
N GLY A 94 -11.47 -2.10 34.81
CA GLY A 94 -12.52 -2.19 35.84
C GLY A 94 -12.77 -0.87 36.58
N VAL A 95 -12.40 0.27 35.99
CA VAL A 95 -12.64 1.60 36.59
C VAL A 95 -14.17 1.86 36.59
N PRO A 96 -14.78 2.17 37.75
CA PRO A 96 -16.19 2.50 37.86
C PRO A 96 -16.55 3.69 36.97
N SER A 97 -17.72 3.67 36.32
CA SER A 97 -18.11 4.72 35.36
C SER A 97 -18.06 6.13 35.94
N ALA A 98 -18.37 6.31 37.23
CA ALA A 98 -18.32 7.60 37.92
C ALA A 98 -16.89 8.13 38.13
N SER A 99 -15.90 7.24 38.13
CA SER A 99 -14.48 7.57 38.34
C SER A 99 -13.68 7.61 37.04
N ARG A 100 -14.34 7.55 35.87
CA ARG A 100 -13.67 7.58 34.57
C ARG A 100 -13.37 9.01 34.15
N VAL A 101 -12.08 9.34 34.08
CA VAL A 101 -11.60 10.62 33.55
C VAL A 101 -11.96 10.79 32.07
N SER A 102 -12.05 9.70 31.29
CA SER A 102 -12.48 9.80 29.88
C SER A 102 -13.96 10.18 29.71
N GLY A 103 -14.77 9.94 30.74
CA GLY A 103 -16.19 10.30 30.76
C GLY A 103 -16.43 11.74 31.22
N HIS A 104 -15.41 12.45 31.71
CA HIS A 104 -15.56 13.78 32.27
C HIS A 104 -15.93 14.81 31.20
N GLY A 105 -16.93 15.65 31.48
CA GLY A 105 -17.47 16.61 30.50
C GLY A 105 -16.43 17.58 29.93
N LEU A 106 -15.54 18.11 30.77
CA LEU A 106 -14.46 19.00 30.32
C LEU A 106 -13.45 18.30 29.40
N VAL A 107 -13.15 17.02 29.65
CA VAL A 107 -12.23 16.26 28.81
C VAL A 107 -12.83 16.06 27.42
N GLN A 108 -14.12 15.71 27.35
CA GLN A 108 -14.83 15.55 26.09
C GLN A 108 -14.90 16.86 25.30
N ALA A 109 -15.26 17.96 25.98
CA ALA A 109 -15.32 19.29 25.40
C ALA A 109 -13.96 19.73 24.84
N LEU A 110 -12.86 19.55 25.60
CA LEU A 110 -11.52 19.86 25.12
C LEU A 110 -11.14 19.01 23.90
N VAL A 111 -11.45 17.72 23.90
CA VAL A 111 -11.14 16.85 22.76
C VAL A 111 -11.88 17.28 21.49
N ASP A 112 -13.13 17.75 21.61
CA ASP A 112 -13.91 18.28 20.50
C ASP A 112 -13.38 19.64 20.03
N ASP A 113 -12.98 20.52 20.96
CA ASP A 113 -12.32 21.78 20.65
C ASP A 113 -10.98 21.58 19.91
N LEU A 114 -10.10 20.72 20.44
CA LEU A 114 -8.82 20.37 19.82
C LEU A 114 -9.02 19.73 18.44
N LYS A 115 -10.07 18.93 18.25
CA LYS A 115 -10.42 18.35 16.95
C LYS A 115 -10.76 19.41 15.90
N LEU A 116 -11.29 20.56 16.32
CA LEU A 116 -11.64 21.68 15.45
C LEU A 116 -10.42 22.58 15.24
N SER A 117 -9.72 22.98 16.30
CA SER A 117 -8.56 23.88 16.23
C SER A 117 -7.36 23.28 15.49
N LEU A 118 -7.17 21.97 15.54
CA LEU A 118 -6.13 21.26 14.78
C LEU A 118 -6.48 21.06 13.29
N ARG A 119 -7.67 21.50 12.83
CA ARG A 119 -7.97 21.54 11.40
C ARG A 119 -7.37 22.82 10.83
N SER A 120 -6.81 22.73 9.63
CA SER A 120 -6.43 23.92 8.86
C SER A 120 -7.67 24.81 8.64
N GLU A 121 -7.49 26.13 8.69
CA GLU A 121 -8.56 27.13 8.45
C GLU A 121 -9.28 26.89 7.11
N LEU A 122 -8.56 26.33 6.14
CA LEU A 122 -9.11 25.79 4.91
C LEU A 122 -9.37 24.28 5.07
N PRO A 123 -10.59 23.77 4.82
CA PRO A 123 -10.84 22.35 4.76
C PRO A 123 -9.92 21.71 3.71
N SER A 124 -8.87 21.01 4.15
CA SER A 124 -8.11 20.18 3.22
C SER A 124 -9.01 19.01 2.82
N PRO A 125 -9.28 18.81 1.52
CA PRO A 125 -10.08 17.67 1.10
C PRO A 125 -9.42 16.39 1.61
N THR A 126 -10.23 15.46 2.11
CA THR A 126 -9.72 14.15 2.54
C THR A 126 -9.02 13.51 1.35
N ARG A 127 -7.69 13.42 1.41
CA ARG A 127 -6.88 12.86 0.32
C ARG A 127 -7.25 11.40 0.12
N LYS A 128 -8.09 11.12 -0.88
CA LYS A 128 -8.43 9.76 -1.29
C LYS A 128 -7.23 9.14 -1.98
N ALA A 129 -7.07 7.83 -1.83
CA ALA A 129 -6.03 7.12 -2.57
C ALA A 129 -6.34 7.22 -4.08
N PRO A 130 -5.37 7.60 -4.93
CA PRO A 130 -5.62 7.74 -6.37
C PRO A 130 -5.97 6.38 -7.00
N GLN A 131 -6.82 6.39 -8.04
CA GLN A 131 -7.08 5.20 -8.87
C GLN A 131 -5.84 4.83 -9.71
N TYR A 132 -5.82 3.63 -10.28
CA TYR A 132 -4.78 3.21 -11.22
C TYR A 132 -5.10 3.62 -12.66
N PHE A 133 -4.05 3.89 -13.44
CA PHE A 133 -4.16 4.09 -14.88
C PHE A 133 -4.37 2.76 -15.61
N THR A 134 -5.05 2.82 -16.75
CA THR A 134 -5.38 1.69 -17.62
C THR A 134 -4.12 0.98 -18.09
N CYS A 135 -3.06 1.72 -18.44
CA CYS A 135 -1.77 1.15 -18.83
C CYS A 135 -1.15 0.26 -17.74
N MET A 136 -1.35 0.58 -16.45
CA MET A 136 -0.84 -0.23 -15.34
C MET A 136 -1.57 -1.58 -15.27
N ILE A 137 -2.88 -1.56 -15.51
CA ILE A 137 -3.74 -2.75 -15.50
C ILE A 137 -3.34 -3.69 -16.63
N VAL A 138 -3.14 -3.13 -17.82
CA VAL A 138 -2.65 -3.86 -18.99
C VAL A 138 -1.26 -4.44 -18.76
N CYS A 139 -0.33 -3.67 -18.19
CA CYS A 139 0.98 -4.18 -17.79
C CYS A 139 0.87 -5.38 -16.85
N TRP A 140 0.02 -5.32 -15.83
CA TRP A 140 -0.16 -6.43 -14.89
C TRP A 140 -0.82 -7.64 -15.55
N GLU A 141 -1.77 -7.44 -16.46
CA GLU A 141 -2.37 -8.52 -17.24
C GLU A 141 -1.31 -9.24 -18.08
N LEU A 142 -0.42 -8.50 -18.75
CA LEU A 142 0.72 -9.04 -19.50
C LEU A 142 1.68 -9.82 -18.59
N VAL A 143 1.99 -9.30 -17.39
CA VAL A 143 2.84 -10.00 -16.42
C VAL A 143 2.22 -11.32 -16.00
N VAL A 144 0.91 -11.40 -15.76
CA VAL A 144 0.25 -12.66 -15.35
C VAL A 144 0.40 -13.74 -16.41
N VAL A 145 0.26 -13.39 -17.69
CA VAL A 145 0.33 -14.37 -18.80
C VAL A 145 1.76 -14.68 -19.24
N ASN A 146 2.74 -13.84 -18.91
CA ASN A 146 4.14 -14.04 -19.31
C ASN A 146 4.77 -15.26 -18.63
N THR A 147 5.09 -16.30 -19.40
CA THR A 147 5.73 -17.53 -18.90
C THR A 147 7.21 -17.37 -18.56
N GLY A 148 7.86 -16.31 -19.04
CA GLY A 148 9.24 -15.97 -18.69
C GLY A 148 9.37 -15.29 -17.32
N GLU A 149 8.27 -14.81 -16.74
CA GLU A 149 8.27 -14.20 -15.40
C GLU A 149 8.25 -15.24 -14.28
N LEU A 150 8.85 -14.88 -13.15
CA LEU A 150 8.82 -15.73 -11.95
C LEU A 150 7.38 -15.96 -11.50
N THR A 151 7.05 -17.21 -11.14
CA THR A 151 5.72 -17.61 -10.65
C THR A 151 5.21 -16.66 -9.56
N TYR A 152 6.07 -16.26 -8.62
CA TYR A 152 5.69 -15.33 -7.58
C TYR A 152 5.29 -13.94 -8.12
N THR A 153 6.06 -13.38 -9.04
CA THR A 153 5.76 -12.07 -9.68
C THR A 153 4.41 -12.12 -10.39
N ARG A 154 4.15 -13.19 -11.15
CA ARG A 154 2.87 -13.44 -11.83
C ARG A 154 1.71 -13.52 -10.84
N LEU A 155 1.89 -14.21 -9.71
CA LEU A 155 0.88 -14.31 -8.65
C LEU A 155 0.66 -12.97 -7.91
N VAL A 156 1.69 -12.15 -7.74
CA VAL A 156 1.58 -10.78 -7.20
C VAL A 156 0.72 -9.93 -8.14
N ALA A 157 1.00 -9.96 -9.45
CA ALA A 157 0.22 -9.26 -10.47
C ALA A 157 -1.24 -9.74 -10.51
N TRP A 158 -1.46 -11.05 -10.49
CA TRP A 158 -2.81 -11.62 -10.47
C TRP A 158 -3.59 -11.22 -9.21
N CYS A 159 -2.97 -11.31 -8.04
CA CYS A 159 -3.61 -10.86 -6.80
C CYS A 159 -3.90 -9.35 -6.82
N LYS A 160 -3.04 -8.55 -7.44
CA LYS A 160 -3.24 -7.11 -7.61
C LYS A 160 -4.48 -6.83 -8.47
N LEU A 161 -4.59 -7.48 -9.62
CA LEU A 161 -5.75 -7.37 -10.50
C LEU A 161 -7.04 -7.86 -9.84
N VAL A 162 -7.00 -9.00 -9.13
CA VAL A 162 -8.15 -9.48 -8.35
C VAL A 162 -8.60 -8.43 -7.33
N LYS A 163 -7.67 -7.77 -6.62
CA LYS A 163 -8.03 -6.72 -5.66
C LYS A 163 -8.69 -5.52 -6.34
N VAL A 164 -8.20 -5.09 -7.50
CA VAL A 164 -8.78 -3.98 -8.28
C VAL A 164 -10.19 -4.33 -8.72
N TRP A 165 -10.36 -5.43 -9.45
CA TRP A 165 -11.65 -5.84 -10.01
C TRP A 165 -12.66 -6.22 -8.92
N ALA A 166 -12.21 -6.72 -7.77
CA ALA A 166 -13.09 -7.01 -6.64
C ALA A 166 -13.24 -5.84 -5.66
N ALA A 167 -12.60 -4.68 -5.86
CA ALA A 167 -12.56 -3.55 -4.93
C ALA A 167 -12.13 -3.92 -3.49
N MET A 168 -11.17 -4.85 -3.35
CA MET A 168 -10.71 -5.37 -2.06
C MET A 168 -9.78 -4.38 -1.34
N ARG A 169 -9.85 -4.35 -0.01
CA ARG A 169 -8.84 -3.69 0.82
C ARG A 169 -7.57 -4.55 0.88
N THR A 170 -6.43 -3.93 1.14
CA THR A 170 -5.20 -4.68 1.46
C THR A 170 -5.35 -5.57 2.70
N SER A 171 -6.16 -5.20 3.70
CA SER A 171 -6.43 -6.11 4.82
C SER A 171 -7.33 -7.29 4.47
N ASP A 172 -8.10 -7.21 3.38
CA ASP A 172 -9.02 -8.29 2.99
C ASP A 172 -8.22 -9.50 2.48
N THR A 173 -7.04 -9.27 1.89
CA THR A 173 -6.15 -10.36 1.45
C THR A 173 -5.54 -11.13 2.61
N ASP A 174 -5.44 -10.55 3.81
CA ASP A 174 -4.95 -11.26 5.00
C ASP A 174 -5.96 -12.28 5.54
N CYS A 175 -7.23 -12.13 5.15
CA CYS A 175 -8.37 -12.88 5.67
C CYS A 175 -9.16 -13.58 4.56
N CYS A 176 -8.52 -13.81 3.42
CA CYS A 176 -9.06 -14.51 2.25
C CYS A 176 -8.34 -15.87 2.11
N PRO A 177 -8.82 -16.93 2.78
CA PRO A 177 -8.18 -18.23 2.72
C PRO A 177 -8.32 -18.84 1.31
N PRO A 178 -7.23 -19.36 0.72
CA PRO A 178 -7.26 -20.01 -0.60
C PRO A 178 -8.23 -21.18 -0.67
N SER A 179 -8.47 -21.88 0.45
CA SER A 179 -9.41 -23.00 0.52
C SER A 179 -10.85 -22.58 0.22
N LYS A 180 -11.22 -21.32 0.46
CA LYS A 180 -12.56 -20.78 0.20
C LYS A 180 -12.69 -20.02 -1.12
N MET A 181 -11.68 -20.11 -1.98
CA MET A 181 -11.76 -19.60 -3.34
C MET A 181 -12.16 -20.71 -4.30
N VAL A 182 -13.05 -20.38 -5.23
CA VAL A 182 -13.62 -21.32 -6.19
C VAL A 182 -13.71 -20.66 -7.54
N TRP A 183 -13.21 -21.36 -8.56
CA TRP A 183 -13.49 -21.05 -9.95
C TRP A 183 -14.88 -21.56 -10.34
N ARG A 184 -15.70 -20.71 -10.96
CA ARG A 184 -16.97 -21.10 -11.58
C ARG A 184 -16.96 -20.60 -13.02
N GLY A 185 -17.75 -21.18 -13.92
CA GLY A 185 -17.74 -20.79 -15.35
C GLY A 185 -17.87 -19.29 -15.62
N SER A 186 -18.55 -18.54 -14.73
CA SER A 186 -18.70 -17.08 -14.81
C SER A 186 -17.57 -16.26 -14.16
N GLY A 187 -16.57 -16.91 -13.57
CA GLY A 187 -15.38 -16.27 -13.01
C GLY A 187 -14.99 -16.76 -11.62
N LEU A 188 -14.10 -16.01 -10.97
CA LEU A 188 -13.55 -16.32 -9.66
C LEU A 188 -14.50 -15.85 -8.55
N SER A 189 -14.64 -16.64 -7.49
CA SER A 189 -15.37 -16.25 -6.28
C SER A 189 -14.58 -16.67 -5.04
N GLY A 190 -14.69 -15.91 -3.96
CA GLY A 190 -14.10 -16.30 -2.68
C GLY A 190 -14.75 -15.64 -1.48
N GLN A 191 -14.42 -16.17 -0.30
CA GLN A 191 -14.92 -15.70 0.98
C GLN A 191 -13.82 -14.99 1.78
N ILE A 192 -14.19 -13.88 2.44
CA ILE A 192 -13.35 -13.10 3.35
C ILE A 192 -13.90 -13.29 4.77
N ASP A 193 -13.14 -13.99 5.60
CA ASP A 193 -13.63 -14.51 6.90
C ASP A 193 -13.69 -13.46 8.01
N MET A 194 -12.69 -12.57 8.11
CA MET A 194 -12.63 -11.57 9.18
C MET A 194 -12.07 -10.23 8.68
N SER A 195 -12.91 -9.38 8.13
CA SER A 195 -12.48 -8.05 7.64
C SER A 195 -12.57 -6.98 8.73
N LYS A 196 -12.26 -5.71 8.39
CA LYS A 196 -12.43 -4.54 9.28
C LYS A 196 -13.86 -4.42 9.86
N THR A 197 -14.85 -4.98 9.18
CA THR A 197 -16.28 -4.83 9.48
C THR A 197 -16.99 -6.16 9.76
N THR A 198 -16.30 -7.32 9.70
CA THR A 198 -16.89 -8.67 9.93
C THR A 198 -16.11 -9.51 10.93
N GLY A 199 -16.72 -10.58 11.44
CA GLY A 199 -16.13 -11.51 12.42
C GLY A 199 -17.12 -11.90 13.53
N THR A 200 -16.73 -12.86 14.39
CA THR A 200 -17.53 -13.35 15.53
C THR A 200 -17.98 -12.18 16.41
N GLY A 201 -19.30 -12.02 16.57
CA GLY A 201 -19.92 -10.91 17.32
C GLY A 201 -20.27 -9.65 16.50
N LYS A 202 -20.13 -9.66 15.16
CA LYS A 202 -20.61 -8.58 14.26
C LYS A 202 -21.76 -9.08 13.37
N ARG A 203 -22.63 -8.16 12.91
CA ARG A 203 -23.87 -8.45 12.15
C ARG A 203 -23.68 -9.35 10.91
N VAL A 204 -22.50 -9.34 10.28
CA VAL A 204 -22.22 -10.12 9.06
C VAL A 204 -21.04 -11.06 9.32
N GLY A 205 -21.30 -12.38 9.26
CA GLY A 205 -20.34 -13.43 9.61
C GLY A 205 -19.23 -13.67 8.59
N ALA A 206 -19.47 -13.41 7.30
CA ALA A 206 -18.48 -13.49 6.22
C ALA A 206 -18.90 -12.61 5.04
N ILE A 207 -17.94 -12.10 4.26
CA ILE A 207 -18.25 -11.36 3.01
C ILE A 207 -17.68 -12.12 1.82
N HIS A 208 -18.32 -12.02 0.66
CA HIS A 208 -17.86 -12.63 -0.58
C HIS A 208 -17.28 -11.58 -1.53
N PHE A 209 -16.36 -12.03 -2.38
CA PHE A 209 -15.92 -11.28 -3.56
C PHE A 209 -16.10 -12.13 -4.81
N HIS A 210 -16.26 -11.45 -5.94
CA HIS A 210 -16.45 -12.05 -7.25
C HIS A 210 -15.63 -11.28 -8.29
N VAL A 211 -15.04 -11.98 -9.25
CA VAL A 211 -14.36 -11.40 -10.42
C VAL A 211 -14.83 -12.12 -11.67
N SER A 212 -15.38 -11.38 -12.63
CA SER A 212 -15.92 -11.88 -13.89
C SER A 212 -14.84 -12.33 -14.85
N THR A 213 -15.13 -13.36 -15.64
CA THR A 213 -14.30 -13.71 -16.81
C THR A 213 -14.26 -12.59 -17.85
N GLY A 214 -15.24 -11.67 -17.85
CA GLY A 214 -15.24 -10.48 -18.71
C GLY A 214 -14.41 -9.30 -18.18
N ALA A 215 -13.77 -9.43 -17.01
CA ALA A 215 -13.04 -8.36 -16.34
C ALA A 215 -11.59 -8.26 -16.83
N TRP A 216 -11.39 -7.91 -18.09
CA TRP A 216 -10.07 -7.80 -18.73
C TRP A 216 -10.00 -6.61 -19.67
N ILE A 217 -8.81 -6.04 -19.86
CA ILE A 217 -8.61 -4.90 -20.78
C ILE A 217 -7.86 -5.34 -22.03
N CYS A 218 -6.76 -6.07 -21.86
CA CYS A 218 -5.91 -6.54 -22.94
C CYS A 218 -5.82 -8.07 -23.02
N GLN A 219 -5.68 -8.78 -21.89
CA GLN A 219 -5.48 -10.24 -21.88
C GLN A 219 -6.67 -10.99 -21.29
N GLU A 220 -7.60 -11.44 -22.12
CA GLU A 220 -8.81 -12.19 -21.69
C GLU A 220 -8.51 -13.35 -20.72
N SER A 221 -7.38 -14.05 -20.93
CA SER A 221 -7.00 -15.22 -20.15
C SER A 221 -6.39 -14.90 -18.78
N TRP A 222 -6.04 -13.64 -18.45
CA TRP A 222 -5.25 -13.30 -17.25
C TRP A 222 -5.84 -13.90 -15.97
N LEU A 223 -7.18 -13.84 -15.82
CA LEU A 223 -7.87 -14.30 -14.62
C LEU A 223 -7.76 -15.83 -14.50
N ARG A 224 -7.93 -16.54 -15.62
CA ARG A 224 -7.85 -18.01 -15.69
C ARG A 224 -6.41 -18.49 -15.52
N THR A 225 -5.46 -17.87 -16.24
CA THR A 225 -4.04 -18.20 -16.14
C THR A 225 -3.53 -18.05 -14.71
N GLY A 226 -3.83 -16.93 -14.05
CA GLY A 226 -3.41 -16.75 -12.66
C GLY A 226 -4.15 -17.67 -11.69
N TRP A 227 -5.41 -18.05 -11.95
CA TRP A 227 -6.08 -19.09 -11.17
C TRP A 227 -5.36 -20.44 -11.29
N LEU A 228 -4.95 -20.84 -12.49
CA LEU A 228 -4.22 -22.10 -12.71
C LEU A 228 -2.84 -22.12 -12.03
N LEU A 229 -2.18 -20.96 -11.91
CA LEU A 229 -0.97 -20.82 -11.10
C LEU A 229 -1.25 -20.87 -9.59
N PHE A 230 -2.38 -20.31 -9.18
CA PHE A 230 -2.75 -20.16 -7.76
C PHE A 230 -3.33 -21.45 -7.17
N GLU A 231 -4.17 -22.17 -7.92
CA GLU A 231 -4.94 -23.32 -7.46
C GLU A 231 -4.08 -24.43 -6.84
N PRO A 232 -2.93 -24.83 -7.43
CA PRO A 232 -2.04 -25.82 -6.82
C PRO A 232 -1.43 -25.35 -5.49
N THR A 233 -1.39 -24.04 -5.26
CA THR A 233 -0.85 -23.46 -4.03
C THR A 233 -1.88 -23.35 -2.90
N ARG A 234 -3.13 -23.77 -3.13
CA ARG A 234 -4.18 -23.70 -2.11
C ARG A 234 -3.79 -24.59 -0.93
N GLY A 235 -3.88 -24.03 0.27
CA GLY A 235 -3.55 -24.71 1.51
C GLY A 235 -4.39 -24.19 2.67
N THR A 236 -3.96 -24.47 3.89
CA THR A 236 -4.64 -24.07 5.13
C THR A 236 -4.37 -22.63 5.55
N ARG A 237 -3.58 -21.87 4.76
CA ARG A 237 -3.24 -20.47 5.06
C ARG A 237 -4.47 -19.57 5.06
N LYS A 238 -4.42 -18.51 5.86
CA LYS A 238 -5.49 -17.51 5.97
C LYS A 238 -5.38 -16.37 4.95
N CYS A 239 -4.17 -16.13 4.45
CA CYS A 239 -3.91 -15.05 3.49
C CYS A 239 -3.96 -15.54 2.04
N LEU A 240 -4.41 -14.65 1.16
CA LEU A 240 -4.47 -14.87 -0.29
C LEU A 240 -3.06 -15.09 -0.85
N LEU A 241 -2.18 -14.11 -0.62
CA LEU A 241 -0.81 -14.10 -1.12
C LEU A 241 0.19 -14.11 0.06
N PRO A 242 0.90 -15.22 0.30
CA PRO A 242 1.97 -15.31 1.28
C PRO A 242 3.28 -14.75 0.73
N LEU A 243 4.34 -14.69 1.55
CA LEU A 243 5.70 -14.36 1.10
C LEU A 243 6.23 -15.41 0.10
N PRO A 244 7.19 -15.05 -0.78
CA PRO A 244 7.80 -16.02 -1.69
C PRO A 244 8.60 -17.07 -0.93
N SER A 245 8.73 -18.27 -1.50
CA SER A 245 9.71 -19.25 -1.06
C SER A 245 11.15 -18.83 -1.43
N LYS A 246 12.17 -19.53 -0.92
CA LYS A 246 13.56 -19.30 -1.34
C LYS A 246 13.66 -19.53 -2.86
N GLY A 247 14.04 -18.49 -3.61
CA GLY A 247 14.11 -18.52 -5.08
C GLY A 247 12.86 -18.04 -5.82
N ALA A 248 11.79 -17.64 -5.12
CA ALA A 248 10.58 -17.05 -5.71
C ALA A 248 9.86 -17.91 -6.78
N LEU A 249 10.15 -19.21 -6.84
CA LEU A 249 9.50 -20.18 -7.72
C LEU A 249 8.15 -20.66 -7.18
N THR A 250 7.94 -20.59 -5.86
CA THR A 250 6.72 -21.03 -5.19
C THR A 250 6.32 -20.07 -4.04
N LEU A 251 5.18 -20.35 -3.41
CA LEU A 251 4.66 -19.62 -2.26
C LEU A 251 5.14 -20.23 -0.94
N SER A 252 5.46 -19.39 0.06
CA SER A 252 5.67 -19.84 1.44
C SER A 252 4.35 -19.97 2.21
N GLU A 253 4.41 -20.43 3.46
CA GLU A 253 3.25 -20.43 4.36
C GLU A 253 3.11 -19.14 5.18
N LYS A 254 4.12 -18.27 5.14
CA LYS A 254 4.18 -17.07 5.99
C LYS A 254 3.39 -15.93 5.38
N ALA A 255 2.41 -15.42 6.15
CA ALA A 255 1.69 -14.22 5.76
C ALA A 255 2.62 -12.98 5.74
N PRO A 256 2.52 -12.10 4.74
CA PRO A 256 3.29 -10.87 4.70
C PRO A 256 2.80 -9.87 5.75
N SER A 257 3.70 -9.02 6.23
CA SER A 257 3.29 -7.78 6.89
C SER A 257 2.70 -6.78 5.89
N TYR A 258 1.99 -5.76 6.39
CA TYR A 258 1.48 -4.67 5.55
C TYR A 258 2.60 -3.99 4.74
N THR A 259 3.75 -3.73 5.36
CA THR A 259 4.90 -3.12 4.68
C THR A 259 5.45 -4.00 3.57
N GLN A 260 5.55 -5.32 3.79
CA GLN A 260 5.99 -6.25 2.75
C GLN A 260 5.00 -6.33 1.59
N SER A 261 3.70 -6.31 1.88
CA SER A 261 2.66 -6.26 0.83
C SER A 261 2.72 -4.98 0.01
N CYS A 262 2.96 -3.84 0.67
CA CYS A 262 3.13 -2.55 -0.02
C CYS A 262 4.41 -2.55 -0.88
N ALA A 263 5.52 -3.08 -0.36
CA ALA A 263 6.77 -3.18 -1.10
C ALA A 263 6.63 -4.05 -2.36
N ALA A 264 5.98 -5.22 -2.26
CA ALA A 264 5.70 -6.06 -3.42
C ALA A 264 4.83 -5.35 -4.46
N SER A 265 3.81 -4.61 -4.01
CA SER A 265 2.96 -3.81 -4.90
C SER A 265 3.73 -2.66 -5.57
N GLN A 266 4.63 -1.99 -4.85
CA GLN A 266 5.45 -0.91 -5.40
C GLN A 266 6.46 -1.44 -6.41
N LYS A 267 7.08 -2.59 -6.14
CA LYS A 267 7.98 -3.27 -7.08
C LYS A 267 7.25 -3.66 -8.36
N LEU A 268 6.07 -4.28 -8.25
CA LEU A 268 5.24 -4.61 -9.41
C LEU A 268 4.90 -3.36 -10.24
N THR A 269 4.65 -2.22 -9.58
CA THR A 269 4.37 -0.95 -10.26
C THR A 269 5.62 -0.40 -10.95
N SER A 270 6.79 -0.41 -10.29
CA SER A 270 8.04 0.07 -10.90
C SER A 270 8.49 -0.76 -12.10
N ASP A 271 8.07 -2.03 -12.16
CA ASP A 271 8.42 -2.95 -13.25
C ASP A 271 7.50 -2.81 -14.47
N CYS A 272 6.46 -1.97 -14.41
CA CYS A 272 5.64 -1.66 -15.57
C CYS A 272 6.51 -1.04 -16.67
N LYS A 273 6.35 -1.54 -17.89
CA LYS A 273 7.06 -1.05 -19.07
C LYS A 273 6.09 -0.37 -20.04
N VAL A 274 6.58 0.61 -20.78
CA VAL A 274 5.81 1.32 -21.80
C VAL A 274 5.25 0.28 -22.77
N LEU A 275 3.95 0.35 -23.00
CA LEU A 275 3.27 -0.56 -23.92
C LEU A 275 3.61 -0.15 -25.34
N VAL A 276 3.78 -1.13 -26.23
CA VAL A 276 4.02 -0.92 -27.65
C VAL A 276 3.16 -1.87 -28.49
N GLU A 277 2.89 -1.50 -29.73
CA GLU A 277 2.33 -2.42 -30.71
C GLU A 277 3.37 -3.49 -31.05
N GLY A 278 3.03 -4.75 -30.76
CA GLY A 278 3.76 -5.93 -31.22
C GLY A 278 3.43 -6.22 -32.69
N GLY A 279 4.35 -6.89 -33.38
CA GLY A 279 4.24 -7.17 -34.80
C GLY A 279 2.89 -7.79 -35.21
N VAL A 280 2.38 -7.37 -36.38
CA VAL A 280 1.15 -7.86 -36.99
C VAL A 280 1.34 -9.31 -37.44
N GLU A 281 0.71 -10.28 -36.76
CA GLU A 281 0.56 -11.62 -37.34
C GLU A 281 -0.62 -11.61 -38.32
N ARG A 282 -0.33 -11.60 -39.63
CA ARG A 282 -1.34 -11.92 -40.65
C ARG A 282 -1.60 -13.42 -40.60
N ARG A 283 -2.69 -13.84 -39.96
CA ARG A 283 -3.20 -15.21 -40.14
C ARG A 283 -3.96 -15.28 -41.46
N ALA A 284 -3.40 -15.97 -42.45
CA ALA A 284 -4.12 -16.27 -43.69
C ALA A 284 -5.36 -17.11 -43.36
N VAL A 285 -6.55 -16.52 -43.53
CA VAL A 285 -7.80 -17.27 -43.44
C VAL A 285 -7.96 -18.03 -44.76
N ALA A 286 -7.68 -19.32 -44.74
CA ALA A 286 -7.99 -20.20 -45.86
C ALA A 286 -9.49 -20.54 -45.82
N GLY A 287 -10.26 -19.91 -46.71
CA GLY A 287 -11.60 -20.37 -47.11
C GLY A 287 -12.79 -19.83 -46.30
N ASP A 288 -13.93 -19.86 -46.98
CA ASP A 288 -15.24 -19.30 -46.62
C ASP A 288 -15.97 -20.12 -45.53
N GLN A 289 -15.26 -20.53 -44.48
CA GLN A 289 -15.79 -21.32 -43.38
C GLN A 289 -16.05 -20.43 -42.15
N PRO A 290 -17.20 -20.56 -41.47
CA PRO A 290 -17.47 -19.82 -40.24
C PRO A 290 -16.46 -20.26 -39.16
N LEU A 291 -15.81 -19.27 -38.55
CA LEU A 291 -14.78 -19.38 -37.51
C LEU A 291 -15.13 -20.43 -36.44
N PHE A 292 -14.43 -21.57 -36.44
CA PHE A 292 -14.48 -22.54 -35.35
C PHE A 292 -13.42 -22.24 -34.28
N PHE A 293 -13.81 -22.50 -33.03
CA PHE A 293 -13.04 -22.26 -31.82
C PHE A 293 -11.69 -22.99 -31.78
N LEU A 294 -10.62 -22.25 -31.46
CA LEU A 294 -9.36 -22.79 -30.92
C LEU A 294 -8.86 -21.89 -29.77
N GLY A 295 -9.27 -22.18 -28.53
CA GLY A 295 -8.66 -21.62 -27.30
C GLY A 295 -9.13 -20.25 -26.78
N ASP A 296 -8.33 -19.69 -25.86
CA ASP A 296 -8.59 -18.60 -24.89
C ASP A 296 -8.47 -17.15 -25.45
N GLN A 297 -8.62 -16.93 -26.76
CA GLN A 297 -8.58 -15.59 -27.34
C GLN A 297 -9.66 -15.41 -28.41
N LYS A 298 -10.58 -14.46 -28.21
CA LYS A 298 -11.47 -13.97 -29.28
C LYS A 298 -10.94 -12.65 -29.84
N VAL A 299 -10.83 -12.59 -31.17
CA VAL A 299 -10.50 -11.37 -31.94
C VAL A 299 -11.75 -10.90 -32.68
N LEU A 300 -12.05 -9.61 -32.59
CA LEU A 300 -12.93 -8.93 -33.54
C LEU A 300 -12.11 -8.59 -34.78
N VAL A 301 -12.53 -9.14 -35.91
CA VAL A 301 -11.90 -8.91 -37.20
C VAL A 301 -12.71 -7.86 -37.94
N GLU A 302 -12.27 -6.60 -37.90
CA GLU A 302 -12.47 -5.70 -39.04
C GLU A 302 -11.13 -5.62 -39.79
N GLY A 303 -11.09 -6.17 -41.00
CA GLY A 303 -9.92 -6.06 -41.89
C GLY A 303 -8.77 -7.06 -41.71
N GLY A 304 -8.85 -8.05 -40.81
CA GLY A 304 -7.88 -9.15 -40.75
C GLY A 304 -6.52 -8.84 -40.10
N VAL A 305 -6.41 -7.76 -39.32
CA VAL A 305 -5.17 -7.33 -38.66
C VAL A 305 -5.28 -7.55 -37.14
N GLU A 306 -4.51 -8.50 -36.60
CA GLU A 306 -4.37 -8.69 -35.15
C GLU A 306 -3.29 -7.73 -34.61
N ARG A 307 -3.71 -6.69 -33.88
CA ARG A 307 -2.78 -5.80 -33.16
C ARG A 307 -2.51 -6.37 -31.78
N ARG A 308 -1.31 -6.92 -31.58
CA ARG A 308 -0.91 -7.49 -30.30
C ARG A 308 -0.23 -6.43 -29.44
N VAL A 309 -0.75 -6.14 -28.26
CA VAL A 309 -0.04 -5.24 -27.32
C VAL A 309 1.01 -6.02 -26.54
N VAL A 310 2.24 -5.49 -26.48
CA VAL A 310 3.34 -6.07 -25.71
C VAL A 310 4.00 -5.03 -24.81
N ALA A 311 4.71 -5.51 -23.79
CA ALA A 311 5.57 -4.66 -22.97
C ALA A 311 6.84 -4.34 -23.78
N GLY A 312 7.15 -3.06 -23.97
CA GLY A 312 8.41 -2.61 -24.57
C GLY A 312 9.59 -2.76 -23.61
N ASP A 313 10.68 -2.02 -23.85
CA ASP A 313 11.88 -2.09 -23.01
C ASP A 313 12.02 -0.93 -22.01
N GLN A 314 11.32 0.17 -22.26
CA GLN A 314 11.39 1.36 -21.41
C GLN A 314 10.47 1.22 -20.19
N PRO A 315 10.91 1.59 -18.98
CA PRO A 315 10.03 1.63 -17.82
C PRO A 315 8.96 2.72 -18.00
N VAL A 316 7.74 2.46 -17.55
CA VAL A 316 6.69 3.49 -17.48
C VAL A 316 7.07 4.55 -16.45
N PHE A 317 7.66 4.13 -15.33
CA PHE A 317 7.87 4.98 -14.17
C PHE A 317 9.36 5.25 -13.93
N PHE A 318 9.71 6.53 -13.73
CA PHE A 318 10.98 6.83 -13.08
C PHE A 318 10.89 6.58 -11.56
N LEU A 319 12.05 6.44 -10.91
CA LEU A 319 12.12 6.07 -9.49
C LEU A 319 11.46 7.13 -8.59
N GLY A 320 10.49 6.71 -7.77
CA GLY A 320 9.83 7.53 -6.75
C GLY A 320 8.37 7.86 -7.07
N VAL A 321 7.98 7.80 -8.36
CA VAL A 321 6.62 8.09 -8.83
C VAL A 321 5.60 7.13 -8.22
N GLN A 322 5.98 5.86 -7.99
CA GLN A 322 5.12 4.83 -7.40
C GLN A 322 4.58 5.19 -6.00
N SER A 323 5.18 6.16 -5.31
CA SER A 323 4.70 6.66 -4.01
C SER A 323 3.45 7.53 -4.11
N PHE A 324 3.04 7.92 -5.32
CA PHE A 324 1.75 8.58 -5.57
C PHE A 324 0.58 7.66 -5.19
N TRP A 325 0.71 6.36 -5.50
CA TRP A 325 -0.26 5.35 -5.10
C TRP A 325 0.07 4.76 -3.73
N SER A 326 -0.98 4.25 -3.08
CA SER A 326 -0.86 3.56 -1.79
C SER A 326 -1.40 2.14 -1.88
N GLY A 327 -1.19 1.34 -0.82
CA GLY A 327 -1.87 0.05 -0.67
C GLY A 327 -3.41 0.16 -0.60
N HIS A 328 -3.98 1.37 -0.60
CA HIS A 328 -5.41 1.59 -0.69
C HIS A 328 -5.92 1.95 -2.08
N SER A 329 -5.04 2.18 -3.07
CA SER A 329 -5.39 2.54 -4.44
C SER A 329 -6.11 1.42 -5.22
N ASP A 330 -5.96 0.16 -4.79
CA ASP A 330 -6.70 -0.98 -5.38
C ASP A 330 -8.22 -0.80 -5.29
N ARG A 331 -8.70 -0.44 -4.10
CA ARG A 331 -10.12 -0.43 -3.75
C ARG A 331 -10.96 0.61 -4.50
N PRO A 332 -10.53 1.88 -4.65
CA PRO A 332 -11.33 2.88 -5.34
C PRO A 332 -11.30 2.71 -6.86
N THR A 333 -10.30 2.05 -7.44
CA THR A 333 -10.07 2.06 -8.91
C THR A 333 -11.32 1.66 -9.71
N LEU A 334 -11.86 0.44 -9.53
CA LEU A 334 -13.05 0.02 -10.27
C LEU A 334 -14.28 0.89 -9.95
N ALA A 335 -14.41 1.35 -8.70
CA ALA A 335 -15.55 2.17 -8.30
C ALA A 335 -15.51 3.58 -8.92
N SER A 336 -14.32 4.14 -9.05
CA SER A 336 -14.10 5.41 -9.75
C SER A 336 -14.41 5.26 -11.23
N TRP A 337 -13.88 4.22 -11.90
CA TRP A 337 -14.22 3.95 -13.31
C TRP A 337 -15.73 3.76 -13.52
N ALA A 338 -16.36 2.93 -12.68
CA ALA A 338 -17.80 2.70 -12.77
C ALA A 338 -18.62 3.98 -12.55
N ALA A 339 -18.19 4.85 -11.63
CA ALA A 339 -18.83 6.13 -11.39
C ALA A 339 -18.67 7.09 -12.59
N THR A 340 -17.48 7.18 -13.18
CA THR A 340 -17.23 8.01 -14.37
C THR A 340 -18.08 7.53 -15.57
N LEU A 341 -18.27 6.22 -15.71
CA LEU A 341 -19.12 5.62 -16.73
C LEU A 341 -20.63 5.67 -16.42
N GLY A 342 -21.03 6.36 -15.34
CA GLY A 342 -22.45 6.59 -15.02
C GLY A 342 -23.19 5.38 -14.42
N HIS A 343 -22.49 4.37 -13.90
CA HIS A 343 -23.16 3.23 -13.28
C HIS A 343 -23.86 3.59 -11.96
N PRO A 344 -25.00 2.93 -11.63
CA PRO A 344 -25.73 3.20 -10.41
C PRO A 344 -24.88 3.01 -9.14
N LYS A 345 -25.02 3.95 -8.20
CA LYS A 345 -24.30 3.93 -6.91
C LYS A 345 -24.51 2.62 -6.14
N GLU A 346 -25.71 2.05 -6.18
CA GLU A 346 -26.03 0.79 -5.51
C GLU A 346 -25.18 -0.38 -6.02
N HIS A 347 -24.93 -0.45 -7.33
CA HIS A 347 -24.09 -1.49 -7.93
C HIS A 347 -22.62 -1.30 -7.53
N ILE A 348 -22.16 -0.04 -7.50
CA ILE A 348 -20.80 0.32 -7.05
C ILE A 348 -20.61 -0.04 -5.58
N ASP A 349 -21.60 0.28 -4.74
CA ASP A 349 -21.61 -0.02 -3.31
C ASP A 349 -21.62 -1.54 -3.03
N ALA A 350 -22.28 -2.33 -3.88
CA ALA A 350 -22.25 -3.79 -3.84
C ALA A 350 -20.83 -4.35 -4.10
N VAL A 351 -20.13 -3.85 -5.13
CA VAL A 351 -18.76 -4.30 -5.43
C VAL A 351 -17.79 -3.94 -4.31
N GLY A 352 -17.84 -2.70 -3.82
CA GLY A 352 -16.94 -2.25 -2.75
C GLY A 352 -17.31 -2.79 -1.38
N ARG A 353 -18.53 -3.29 -1.20
CA ARG A 353 -19.12 -3.65 0.10
C ARG A 353 -19.09 -2.44 1.04
N TRP A 354 -19.53 -1.28 0.54
CA TRP A 354 -19.51 -0.02 1.29
C TRP A 354 -20.71 0.13 2.23
N SER A 355 -21.87 -0.41 1.87
CA SER A 355 -23.06 -0.46 2.73
C SER A 355 -23.73 -1.82 2.58
N PRO A 356 -23.31 -2.84 3.36
CA PRO A 356 -24.03 -4.11 3.38
C PRO A 356 -25.40 -3.88 4.01
N ALA A 357 -26.43 -3.72 3.18
CA ALA A 357 -27.81 -3.67 3.64
C ALA A 357 -28.20 -5.05 4.18
N GLY A 358 -29.18 -5.12 5.09
CA GLY A 358 -29.68 -6.40 5.64
C GLY A 358 -30.19 -7.38 4.58
N SER A 359 -30.43 -6.93 3.35
CA SER A 359 -30.83 -7.72 2.19
C SER A 359 -29.67 -8.40 1.42
N ASP A 360 -28.40 -8.21 1.84
CA ASP A 360 -27.23 -8.90 1.28
C ASP A 360 -27.27 -10.44 1.47
N GLU A 361 -28.30 -10.96 2.15
CA GLU A 361 -28.63 -12.38 2.22
C GLU A 361 -28.89 -13.00 0.82
N TYR A 362 -29.29 -12.20 -0.18
CA TYR A 362 -29.44 -12.65 -1.57
C TYR A 362 -28.10 -12.61 -2.35
N ILE A 363 -27.18 -13.50 -1.95
CA ILE A 363 -25.83 -13.66 -2.55
C ILE A 363 -25.87 -13.83 -4.08
N ARG A 364 -26.94 -14.43 -4.63
CA ARG A 364 -27.06 -14.70 -6.08
C ARG A 364 -27.28 -13.42 -6.90
N THR A 365 -28.17 -12.54 -6.47
CA THR A 365 -28.48 -11.28 -7.18
C THR A 365 -27.30 -10.32 -7.08
N SER A 366 -26.69 -10.19 -5.90
CA SER A 366 -25.48 -9.39 -5.68
C SER A 366 -24.33 -9.86 -6.58
N LYS A 367 -24.10 -11.18 -6.67
CA LYS A 367 -23.10 -11.74 -7.57
C LYS A 367 -23.36 -11.37 -9.04
N ALA A 368 -24.58 -11.52 -9.54
CA ALA A 368 -24.90 -11.21 -10.93
C ALA A 368 -24.61 -9.73 -11.26
N ILE A 369 -25.04 -8.82 -10.39
CA ILE A 369 -24.80 -7.37 -10.52
C ILE A 369 -23.29 -7.07 -10.57
N ILE A 370 -22.51 -7.65 -9.64
CA ILE A 370 -21.05 -7.44 -9.59
C ILE A 370 -20.38 -7.90 -10.89
N LEU A 371 -20.71 -9.10 -11.39
CA LEU A 371 -20.10 -9.66 -12.59
C LEU A 371 -20.46 -8.88 -13.86
N GLN A 372 -21.72 -8.41 -13.95
CA GLN A 372 -22.19 -7.57 -15.04
C GLN A 372 -21.49 -6.21 -15.04
N LEU A 373 -21.37 -5.55 -13.88
CA LEU A 373 -20.68 -4.26 -13.75
C LEU A 373 -19.23 -4.37 -14.22
N GLN A 374 -18.48 -5.37 -13.72
CA GLN A 374 -17.09 -5.58 -14.09
C GLN A 374 -16.93 -5.78 -15.60
N GLY A 375 -17.78 -6.61 -16.21
CA GLY A 375 -17.76 -6.84 -17.65
C GLY A 375 -18.14 -5.60 -18.47
N ALA A 376 -19.10 -4.79 -18.00
CA ALA A 376 -19.52 -3.57 -18.66
C ALA A 376 -18.43 -2.48 -18.64
N VAL A 377 -17.78 -2.28 -17.49
CA VAL A 377 -16.64 -1.36 -17.36
C VAL A 377 -15.50 -1.79 -18.27
N ALA A 378 -15.09 -3.07 -18.20
CA ALA A 378 -14.04 -3.62 -19.03
C ALA A 378 -14.34 -3.47 -20.52
N ARG A 379 -15.58 -3.74 -20.94
CA ARG A 379 -16.03 -3.58 -22.32
C ARG A 379 -15.96 -2.13 -22.78
N SER A 380 -16.45 -1.19 -21.96
CA SER A 380 -16.42 0.25 -22.27
C SER A 380 -14.98 0.73 -22.52
N ILE A 381 -14.02 0.29 -21.70
CA ILE A 381 -12.60 0.62 -21.87
C ILE A 381 -12.06 0.13 -23.22
N ARG A 382 -12.44 -1.08 -23.65
CA ARG A 382 -12.01 -1.65 -24.93
C ARG A 382 -12.67 -0.98 -26.13
N GLU A 383 -13.95 -0.61 -26.00
CA GLU A 383 -14.73 0.03 -27.05
C GLU A 383 -14.41 1.52 -27.21
N ALA A 384 -13.84 2.17 -26.19
CA ALA A 384 -13.49 3.60 -26.22
C ALA A 384 -12.37 3.98 -27.20
N GLY A 385 -11.64 3.02 -27.78
CA GLY A 385 -10.61 3.32 -28.80
C GLY A 385 -9.54 4.33 -28.34
N GLY A 386 -9.25 4.37 -27.03
CA GLY A 386 -8.25 5.29 -26.44
C GLY A 386 -8.79 6.65 -25.99
N GLU A 387 -10.08 6.94 -26.13
CA GLU A 387 -10.73 8.10 -25.50
C GLU A 387 -10.61 8.07 -23.98
N ASP A 388 -10.56 9.25 -23.34
CA ASP A 388 -10.51 9.36 -21.87
C ASP A 388 -11.91 9.24 -21.24
N ILE A 389 -12.48 8.04 -21.28
CA ILE A 389 -13.77 7.76 -20.67
C ILE A 389 -13.70 7.57 -19.14
N LEU A 390 -12.48 7.58 -18.56
CA LEU A 390 -12.24 7.29 -17.14
C LEU A 390 -11.77 8.53 -16.35
N GLY A 391 -11.54 9.65 -17.02
CA GLY A 391 -11.02 10.88 -16.42
C GLY A 391 -9.57 10.73 -15.96
N GLU A 392 -8.76 9.95 -16.68
CA GLU A 392 -7.32 9.79 -16.41
C GLU A 392 -6.56 11.10 -16.59
N ASP A 393 -7.03 12.02 -17.43
CA ASP A 393 -6.41 13.34 -17.62
C ASP A 393 -6.43 14.19 -16.34
N PHE A 394 -7.50 14.12 -15.55
CA PHE A 394 -7.54 14.75 -14.23
C PHE A 394 -6.56 14.10 -13.25
N LEU A 395 -6.40 12.78 -13.34
CA LEU A 395 -5.44 12.05 -12.50
C LEU A 395 -3.99 12.38 -12.88
N LEU A 396 -3.71 12.59 -14.18
CA LEU A 396 -2.40 13.04 -14.66
C LEU A 396 -2.06 14.44 -14.13
N GLN A 397 -3.03 15.36 -14.06
CA GLN A 397 -2.83 16.68 -13.44
C GLN A 397 -2.53 16.58 -11.94
N GLU A 398 -3.22 15.69 -11.22
CA GLU A 398 -2.90 15.45 -9.80
C GLU A 398 -1.49 14.87 -9.61
N LEU A 399 -1.07 13.98 -10.51
CA LEU A 399 0.26 13.40 -10.50
C LEU A 399 1.34 14.45 -10.85
N GLU A 400 1.09 15.29 -11.85
CA GLU A 400 1.96 16.40 -12.24
C GLU A 400 2.22 17.32 -11.04
N ALA A 401 1.17 17.82 -10.40
CA ALA A 401 1.26 18.66 -9.21
C ALA A 401 2.04 17.95 -8.09
N PHE A 402 1.81 16.64 -7.90
CA PHE A 402 2.51 15.84 -6.90
C PHE A 402 4.03 15.73 -7.16
N LEU A 403 4.44 15.62 -8.42
CA LEU A 403 5.85 15.50 -8.82
C LEU A 403 6.56 16.86 -8.80
N LEU A 404 5.92 17.91 -9.31
CA LEU A 404 6.45 19.28 -9.26
C LEU A 404 6.63 19.75 -7.81
N GLN A 405 5.69 19.44 -6.90
CA GLN A 405 5.82 19.74 -5.47
C GLN A 405 7.02 19.04 -4.81
N ARG A 406 7.55 17.96 -5.42
CA ARG A 406 8.76 17.25 -4.98
C ARG A 406 10.05 17.74 -5.64
N GLY A 407 9.96 18.79 -6.46
CA GLY A 407 11.09 19.37 -7.16
C GLY A 407 11.55 18.56 -8.37
N MET A 408 10.66 17.77 -8.98
CA MET A 408 10.98 17.07 -10.22
C MET A 408 10.99 18.08 -11.38
N GLY A 409 11.96 17.98 -12.28
CA GLY A 409 12.09 18.90 -13.42
C GLY A 409 10.93 18.76 -14.42
N PRO A 410 10.42 19.85 -15.01
CA PRO A 410 9.25 19.81 -15.89
C PRO A 410 9.34 18.80 -17.04
N ALA A 411 10.48 18.74 -17.74
CA ALA A 411 10.68 17.79 -18.85
C ALA A 411 10.60 16.32 -18.42
N LEU A 412 11.09 15.98 -17.23
CA LEU A 412 10.97 14.63 -16.67
C LEU A 412 9.52 14.29 -16.33
N VAL A 413 8.78 15.28 -15.80
CA VAL A 413 7.36 15.13 -15.49
C VAL A 413 6.56 14.93 -16.78
N GLU A 414 6.78 15.74 -17.80
CA GLU A 414 6.12 15.62 -19.10
C GLU A 414 6.36 14.24 -19.74
N GLY A 415 7.61 13.77 -19.78
CA GLY A 415 7.93 12.42 -20.26
C GLY A 415 7.23 11.31 -19.48
N GLN A 416 7.11 11.45 -18.16
CA GLN A 416 6.37 10.51 -17.30
C GLN A 416 4.87 10.49 -17.61
N LEU A 417 4.26 11.66 -17.84
CA LEU A 417 2.84 11.74 -18.19
C LEU A 417 2.58 11.16 -19.58
N LYS A 418 3.47 11.41 -20.56
CA LYS A 418 3.42 10.81 -21.90
C LYS A 418 3.49 9.29 -21.84
N ALA A 419 4.46 8.74 -21.10
CA ALA A 419 4.60 7.29 -20.93
C ALA A 419 3.33 6.61 -20.37
N LEU A 420 2.57 7.31 -19.52
CA LEU A 420 1.31 6.79 -18.96
C LEU A 420 0.16 6.75 -19.97
N ARG A 421 0.24 7.49 -21.08
CA ARG A 421 -0.75 7.52 -22.16
C ARG A 421 -0.58 6.40 -23.18
N CYS A 422 0.50 5.60 -23.11
CA CYS A 422 0.82 4.57 -24.10
C CYS A 422 -0.33 3.62 -24.46
N TRP A 423 -1.17 3.23 -23.48
CA TRP A 423 -2.35 2.40 -23.78
C TRP A 423 -3.36 3.12 -24.70
N ARG A 424 -3.61 4.40 -24.44
CA ARG A 424 -4.56 5.21 -25.22
C ARG A 424 -4.06 5.44 -26.64
N GLU A 425 -2.76 5.65 -26.81
CA GLU A 425 -2.11 5.81 -28.12
C GLU A 425 -2.24 4.53 -28.96
N ILE A 426 -1.97 3.37 -28.36
CA ILE A 426 -2.15 2.06 -29.02
C ILE A 426 -3.63 1.80 -29.34
N ALA A 427 -4.54 2.11 -28.42
CA ALA A 427 -5.96 1.89 -28.62
C ALA A 427 -6.55 2.77 -29.74
N ARG A 428 -5.97 3.95 -30.01
CA ARG A 428 -6.31 4.81 -31.17
C ARG A 428 -5.79 4.25 -32.49
N GLY A 429 -4.80 3.37 -32.45
CA GLY A 429 -4.26 2.72 -33.64
C GLY A 429 -3.10 3.43 -34.31
N GLY A 430 -2.32 4.20 -33.55
CA GLY A 430 -1.03 4.71 -34.01
C GLY A 430 -1.12 5.73 -35.14
N GLU A 431 -2.23 6.48 -35.28
CA GLU A 431 -2.20 7.71 -36.06
C GLU A 431 -1.19 8.65 -35.38
N GLU A 432 -0.07 8.93 -36.07
CA GLU A 432 0.76 10.09 -35.74
C GLU A 432 -0.17 11.30 -35.65
N GLU A 433 0.03 12.16 -34.65
CA GLU A 433 -0.64 13.45 -34.58
C GLU A 433 -0.26 14.28 -35.82
N GLU A 434 -0.96 14.07 -36.94
CA GLU A 434 -1.07 15.09 -37.99
C GLU A 434 -1.93 16.22 -37.42
N ASP A 435 -1.21 17.18 -36.85
CA ASP A 435 -1.48 18.61 -36.97
C ASP A 435 -2.86 19.08 -36.48
N ARG A 436 -3.09 18.96 -35.16
CA ARG A 436 -3.91 19.96 -34.46
C ARG A 436 -3.05 21.19 -34.22
N GLN A 437 -3.06 22.11 -35.18
CA GLN A 437 -2.44 23.43 -35.10
C GLN A 437 -2.81 24.14 -33.79
N SER A 438 -1.96 24.02 -32.79
CA SER A 438 -1.72 25.07 -31.81
C SER A 438 -0.60 25.93 -32.37
N ASN A 439 -0.99 27.08 -32.88
CA ASN A 439 -0.15 28.20 -33.24
C ASN A 439 0.90 28.44 -32.13
N ASP A 440 2.18 28.21 -32.41
CA ASP A 440 3.31 29.08 -32.03
C ASP A 440 4.66 28.44 -32.46
N GLY A 441 5.27 29.03 -33.48
CA GLY A 441 6.72 29.17 -33.66
C GLY A 441 7.59 27.91 -33.61
N GLU A 442 7.85 27.34 -34.79
CA GLU A 442 8.91 26.37 -35.07
C GLU A 442 10.28 26.84 -34.53
N VAL A 443 10.89 26.06 -33.62
CA VAL A 443 12.33 26.14 -33.34
C VAL A 443 12.89 24.71 -33.32
N ALA A 444 13.79 24.47 -34.26
CA ALA A 444 14.44 23.19 -34.52
C ALA A 444 15.08 22.56 -33.27
N LEU A 445 14.88 21.24 -33.11
CA LEU A 445 15.59 20.41 -32.13
C LEU A 445 17.09 20.41 -32.42
N ALA A 446 17.85 21.19 -31.65
CA ALA A 446 19.29 21.04 -31.52
C ALA A 446 19.61 20.03 -30.42
N GLY A 447 20.56 19.13 -30.70
CA GLY A 447 21.00 18.07 -29.80
C GLY A 447 21.32 18.59 -28.38
N VAL A 448 20.90 17.80 -27.41
CA VAL A 448 21.04 18.01 -25.96
C VAL A 448 22.46 18.47 -25.60
N PRO A 449 22.67 19.72 -25.16
CA PRO A 449 23.83 20.08 -24.36
C PRO A 449 23.49 19.76 -22.90
N ALA A 450 24.37 19.01 -22.24
CA ALA A 450 24.35 18.92 -20.78
C ALA A 450 24.55 20.34 -20.22
N VAL A 451 23.57 20.86 -19.50
CA VAL A 451 23.71 22.15 -18.79
C VAL A 451 23.42 21.94 -17.31
N GLU A 452 24.35 22.46 -16.53
CA GLU A 452 24.52 22.32 -15.09
C GLU A 452 23.41 23.02 -14.31
N LEU A 453 23.01 22.40 -13.20
CA LEU A 453 21.98 22.85 -12.26
C LEU A 453 22.53 23.88 -11.25
N PRO A 454 21.71 24.83 -10.75
CA PRO A 454 22.12 25.77 -9.71
C PRO A 454 22.51 25.12 -8.37
N GLU A 455 23.53 25.70 -7.76
CA GLU A 455 24.47 25.26 -6.70
C GLU A 455 23.95 24.69 -5.35
N ALA A 456 22.67 24.35 -5.18
CA ALA A 456 22.19 23.67 -3.96
C ALA A 456 21.59 22.27 -4.17
N SER A 457 21.50 21.82 -5.43
CA SER A 457 21.03 20.48 -5.82
C SER A 457 22.08 19.64 -6.56
N SER A 458 23.31 20.13 -6.72
CA SER A 458 24.37 19.55 -7.56
C SER A 458 25.27 18.52 -6.86
N LEU A 459 24.93 18.08 -5.63
CA LEU A 459 25.71 17.02 -4.99
C LEU A 459 25.52 15.70 -5.75
N PRO A 460 26.61 15.05 -6.19
CA PRO A 460 26.51 13.83 -7.00
C PRO A 460 25.85 12.71 -6.21
N ASP A 461 25.13 11.84 -6.91
CA ASP A 461 24.68 10.58 -6.34
C ASP A 461 25.90 9.78 -5.85
N GLY A 462 25.78 9.13 -4.69
CA GLY A 462 26.92 8.57 -3.95
C GLY A 462 27.49 9.50 -2.85
N THR A 463 27.02 10.75 -2.74
CA THR A 463 27.43 11.64 -1.65
C THR A 463 26.74 11.26 -0.33
N TRP A 464 27.53 11.13 0.73
CA TRP A 464 27.03 10.94 2.09
C TRP A 464 26.60 12.25 2.71
N ILE A 465 25.36 12.31 3.21
CA ILE A 465 24.80 13.51 3.83
C ILE A 465 24.08 13.18 5.12
N VAL A 466 24.13 14.09 6.08
CA VAL A 466 23.34 14.01 7.31
C VAL A 466 22.33 15.13 7.30
N SER A 467 21.04 14.79 7.23
CA SER A 467 19.97 15.77 7.37
C SER A 467 19.73 16.08 8.84
N VAL A 468 19.64 17.36 9.18
CA VAL A 468 19.42 17.83 10.55
C VAL A 468 17.96 18.26 10.69
N GLY A 469 17.25 17.63 11.62
CA GLY A 469 15.87 17.99 11.95
C GLY A 469 15.80 19.42 12.50
N LYS A 470 14.63 20.07 12.38
CA LYS A 470 14.43 21.48 12.73
C LYS A 470 14.90 21.89 14.14
N ASN A 471 14.99 20.93 15.08
CA ASN A 471 15.39 21.17 16.46
C ASN A 471 16.81 20.66 16.78
N GLY A 472 17.64 20.33 15.77
CA GLY A 472 19.00 19.79 15.93
C GLY A 472 19.09 18.35 16.47
N ARG A 473 18.04 17.85 17.13
CA ARG A 473 18.02 16.56 17.84
C ARG A 473 17.95 15.32 16.96
N SER A 474 17.66 15.45 15.66
CA SER A 474 17.59 14.30 14.76
C SER A 474 18.50 14.49 13.57
N MET A 475 19.62 13.79 13.58
CA MET A 475 20.59 13.73 12.49
C MET A 475 20.39 12.42 11.74
N THR A 476 19.90 12.47 10.50
CA THR A 476 19.59 11.27 9.71
C THR A 476 20.59 11.12 8.58
N LEU A 477 21.29 9.99 8.53
CA LEU A 477 22.22 9.69 7.44
C LEU A 477 21.47 9.29 6.17
N HIS A 478 21.87 9.86 5.04
CA HIS A 478 21.44 9.50 3.70
C HIS A 478 22.65 9.29 2.80
N LEU A 479 22.46 8.45 1.78
CA LEU A 479 23.33 8.36 0.61
C LEU A 479 22.53 8.89 -0.57
N LEU A 480 23.00 9.97 -1.20
CA LEU A 480 22.31 10.56 -2.36
C LEU A 480 22.22 9.54 -3.50
N GLY A 481 21.07 9.51 -4.18
CA GLY A 481 20.72 8.46 -5.16
C GLY A 481 19.99 7.26 -4.55
N ASN A 482 20.19 6.96 -3.26
CA ASN A 482 19.52 5.82 -2.60
C ASN A 482 18.19 6.17 -1.93
N CYS A 483 17.81 7.45 -1.89
CA CYS A 483 16.46 7.86 -1.51
C CYS A 483 16.02 9.08 -2.30
N TRP A 484 14.71 9.33 -2.28
CA TRP A 484 14.07 10.44 -3.00
C TRP A 484 14.31 11.82 -2.34
N ARG A 485 14.84 11.87 -1.11
CA ARG A 485 14.99 13.13 -0.37
C ARG A 485 16.27 13.84 -0.79
N ARG A 486 16.15 15.12 -1.11
CA ARG A 486 17.23 15.98 -1.61
C ARG A 486 17.55 17.14 -0.64
N PRO A 487 18.84 17.46 -0.40
CA PRO A 487 19.28 18.68 0.27
C PRO A 487 18.68 19.93 -0.35
N GLY A 488 18.39 20.95 0.46
CA GLY A 488 17.80 22.20 -0.01
C GLY A 488 16.29 22.12 -0.32
N ILE A 489 15.78 20.95 -0.73
CA ILE A 489 14.37 20.72 -1.06
C ILE A 489 13.62 20.08 0.11
N HIS A 490 14.10 18.90 0.55
CA HIS A 490 13.39 18.05 1.50
C HIS A 490 13.87 18.21 2.95
N PHE A 491 15.08 18.72 3.12
CA PHE A 491 15.63 19.14 4.40
C PHE A 491 16.54 20.35 4.17
N LYS A 492 16.27 21.42 4.92
CA LYS A 492 16.96 22.71 4.78
C LYS A 492 18.32 22.74 5.46
N LEU A 493 18.50 21.97 6.53
CA LEU A 493 19.75 21.86 7.28
C LEU A 493 20.37 20.50 7.02
N TYR A 494 21.61 20.48 6.54
CA TYR A 494 22.35 19.25 6.27
C TYR A 494 23.87 19.49 6.34
N THR A 495 24.60 18.40 6.59
CA THR A 495 26.07 18.36 6.55
C THR A 495 26.51 17.26 5.60
N ILE A 496 27.53 17.53 4.78
CA ILE A 496 28.13 16.53 3.90
C ILE A 496 29.21 15.79 4.69
N LEU A 497 29.20 14.45 4.65
CA LEU A 497 30.26 13.65 5.26
C LEU A 497 31.31 13.29 4.21
N PRO A 498 32.60 13.38 4.52
CA PRO A 498 33.65 12.84 3.66
C PRO A 498 33.50 11.32 3.61
N GLY A 499 33.44 10.76 2.40
CA GLY A 499 33.41 9.32 2.20
C GLY A 499 34.18 8.94 0.95
N ASP A 500 34.99 7.90 1.04
CA ASP A 500 35.71 7.37 -0.10
C ASP A 500 34.69 6.88 -1.13
N ALA A 501 34.70 7.45 -2.34
CA ALA A 501 33.85 7.08 -3.46
C ALA A 501 34.25 5.71 -4.07
N ALA A 502 34.74 4.78 -3.25
CA ALA A 502 35.22 3.48 -3.64
C ALA A 502 34.33 2.39 -3.04
N GLY A 503 33.21 2.12 -3.73
CA GLY A 503 32.73 0.77 -4.04
C GLY A 503 32.47 -0.28 -2.97
N ASP A 504 32.77 -0.07 -1.69
CA ASP A 504 32.60 -1.08 -0.65
C ASP A 504 31.94 -0.50 0.61
N ARG A 505 31.04 -1.30 1.20
CA ARG A 505 30.01 -0.89 2.19
C ARG A 505 30.59 -0.50 3.56
N LEU A 506 31.50 0.46 3.65
CA LEU A 506 31.85 1.08 4.93
C LEU A 506 30.95 2.30 5.17
N GLN A 507 30.22 2.26 6.29
CA GLN A 507 29.46 3.42 6.77
C GLN A 507 30.44 4.56 7.05
N PRO A 508 30.16 5.80 6.62
CA PRO A 508 31.04 6.93 6.87
C PRO A 508 31.15 7.18 8.38
N THR A 509 32.35 7.52 8.84
CA THR A 509 32.60 8.00 10.19
C THR A 509 32.07 9.44 10.31
N GLY A 510 31.03 9.64 11.11
CA GLY A 510 30.45 10.96 11.32
C GLY A 510 29.29 10.95 12.33
N ASP A 511 28.93 12.14 12.83
CA ASP A 511 27.88 12.30 13.83
C ASP A 511 26.48 12.22 13.19
N TYR A 512 25.81 11.08 13.38
CA TYR A 512 24.40 10.92 13.04
C TYR A 512 23.67 10.04 14.06
N SER A 513 22.39 10.35 14.29
CA SER A 513 21.55 9.68 15.30
C SER A 513 20.79 8.46 14.78
N LYS A 514 20.58 8.39 13.46
CA LYS A 514 19.84 7.32 12.78
C LYS A 514 20.13 7.31 11.29
N VAL A 515 19.83 6.21 10.63
CA VAL A 515 19.97 6.07 9.16
C VAL A 515 18.61 6.18 8.46
N CYS A 516 18.60 6.72 7.25
CA CYS A 516 17.40 6.76 6.42
C CYS A 516 17.00 5.34 6.03
N ARG A 517 15.73 4.98 6.29
CA ARG A 517 15.22 3.63 5.98
C ARG A 517 15.12 3.34 4.49
N ASP A 518 14.96 4.38 3.68
CA ASP A 518 14.90 4.26 2.22
C ASP A 518 16.32 4.05 1.67
N CYS A 519 17.31 4.81 2.17
CA CYS A 519 18.72 4.61 1.79
C CYS A 519 19.32 3.29 2.30
N PHE A 520 18.92 2.87 3.51
CA PHE A 520 19.45 1.70 4.22
C PHE A 520 18.31 0.81 4.72
N PRO A 521 17.69 0.02 3.82
CA PRO A 521 16.68 -0.94 4.22
C PRO A 521 17.29 -1.95 5.19
N GLN A 522 16.70 -2.13 6.38
CA GLN A 522 17.18 -3.10 7.35
C GLN A 522 17.05 -4.52 6.77
N THR A 523 18.17 -5.11 6.33
CA THR A 523 18.29 -6.54 6.07
C THR A 523 18.25 -7.28 7.40
N GLY A 524 17.57 -8.43 7.44
CA GLY A 524 17.29 -9.16 8.68
C GLY A 524 18.53 -9.52 9.49
N LYS A 525 18.40 -9.43 10.82
CA LYS A 525 19.40 -9.75 11.84
C LYS A 525 20.17 -11.05 11.56
N GLY A 526 21.44 -10.93 11.18
CA GLY A 526 22.46 -11.96 11.35
C GLY A 526 23.07 -11.83 12.75
N LYS A 527 23.09 -12.95 13.48
CA LYS A 527 23.71 -13.11 14.80
C LYS A 527 25.22 -12.91 14.64
N VAL A 528 25.79 -11.83 15.18
CA VAL A 528 27.25 -11.68 15.29
C VAL A 528 27.65 -12.27 16.63
N SER A 529 28.24 -13.46 16.58
CA SER A 529 29.04 -14.02 17.67
C SER A 529 30.29 -13.16 17.83
N SER A 530 30.47 -12.59 19.01
CA SER A 530 31.75 -12.06 19.45
C SER A 530 32.72 -13.22 19.64
N GLY A 531 33.64 -13.40 18.69
CA GLY A 531 34.82 -14.23 18.83
C GLY A 531 36.05 -13.34 18.71
N SER A 532 36.73 -13.11 19.82
CA SER A 532 38.15 -12.76 19.84
C SER A 532 38.86 -13.89 20.57
N GLU A 533 39.60 -14.68 19.79
CA GLU A 533 40.46 -15.76 20.25
C GLU A 533 41.74 -15.20 20.91
N GLY A 534 42.30 -16.00 21.82
CA GLY A 534 43.57 -15.74 22.48
C GLY A 534 43.92 -16.85 23.48
N SER A 535 44.27 -18.03 22.94
CA SER A 535 45.03 -19.14 23.55
C SER A 535 46.19 -18.63 24.43
N SER A 536 46.77 -19.27 25.45
CA SER A 536 46.70 -20.60 26.08
C SER A 536 47.81 -20.59 27.15
N SER A 537 47.61 -21.13 28.36
CA SER A 537 48.65 -21.88 29.09
C SER A 537 48.12 -22.49 30.40
N SER A 538 48.55 -23.73 30.61
CA SER A 538 48.36 -24.65 31.72
C SER A 538 48.92 -24.16 33.06
N THR A 539 48.28 -24.53 34.18
CA THR A 539 48.78 -25.47 35.22
C THR A 539 47.78 -25.56 36.40
N SER A 540 47.58 -26.78 36.92
CA SER A 540 47.35 -27.23 38.33
C SER A 540 47.07 -26.17 39.43
N ASP A 541 46.20 -26.39 40.43
CA ASP A 541 46.09 -27.53 41.35
C ASP A 541 44.82 -27.40 42.24
N SER A 542 44.44 -28.49 42.93
CA SER A 542 43.63 -28.73 44.16
C SER A 542 43.04 -27.52 44.95
N SER A 543 41.93 -27.57 45.69
CA SER A 543 41.32 -28.60 46.56
C SER A 543 39.96 -28.07 47.06
N GLU A 544 39.08 -28.97 47.54
CA GLU A 544 38.18 -28.85 48.73
C GLU A 544 37.17 -27.67 48.83
N SER A 545 35.98 -27.75 49.43
CA SER A 545 35.23 -28.75 50.19
C SER A 545 33.78 -28.26 50.35
N GLU A 546 32.86 -29.23 50.44
CA GLU A 546 31.72 -29.35 51.35
C GLU A 546 30.78 -28.16 51.62
N ALA A 547 29.51 -28.28 51.21
CA ALA A 547 28.36 -28.63 52.08
C ALA A 547 27.04 -28.62 51.29
#